data_AF-A0A519PDT4-F1
#
_entry.id   AF-A0A519PDT4-F1
#
_cell.length_a   1.000
_cell.length_b   1.000
_cell.length_c   1.000
_cell.angle_alpha   90.00
_cell.angle_beta   90.00
_cell.angle_gamma   90.00
#
_symmetry.space_group_name_H-M   'P 1'
#
loop_
_entity.id
_entity.type
_entity.pdbx_description
1 polymer ?
#
loop_
_entity_poly.entity_id
_entity_poly.type
_entity_poly.pdbx_seq_one_letter_code
_entity_poly.pdbx_strand_id
1 'polypeptide(L)'
;MSDLFEASGILPPDAPLADRLRPRTLDEVVGQDHLLGPGGPIRRMIEAGRLGSMILWGPPGTGKTTIARLLAQAAGYEYQAISAVFSGVADLKKAFEAARMRRAAGQSTLL
;
A
#
# COMPACT_ATOMS: atom_id res chain seq x y z
N MET A 1 6.59 28.16 -17.73
CA MET A 1 7.91 27.69 -17.26
C MET A 1 7.72 26.22 -16.95
N SER A 2 8.17 25.33 -17.83
CA SER A 2 8.08 23.88 -17.59
C SER A 2 9.18 23.49 -16.61
N ASP A 3 8.83 22.76 -15.56
CA ASP A 3 9.82 22.26 -14.61
C ASP A 3 10.62 21.09 -15.21
N LEU A 4 11.75 20.73 -14.59
CA LEU A 4 12.64 19.65 -15.03
C LEU A 4 11.92 18.30 -15.13
N PHE A 5 10.83 18.12 -14.37
CA PHE A 5 10.08 16.88 -14.33
C PHE A 5 9.06 16.80 -15.47
N GLU A 6 8.41 17.91 -15.84
CA GLU A 6 7.56 18.03 -17.03
C GLU A 6 8.35 17.79 -18.32
N ALA A 7 9.59 18.29 -18.39
CA ALA A 7 10.45 18.12 -19.56
C ALA A 7 10.90 16.67 -19.79
N SER A 8 10.85 15.80 -18.76
CA SER A 8 11.33 14.42 -18.84
C SER A 8 10.33 13.45 -19.50
N GLY A 9 9.04 13.79 -19.57
CA GLY A 9 8.00 12.95 -20.17
C GLY A 9 7.73 11.62 -19.44
N ILE A 10 8.29 11.42 -18.24
CA ILE A 10 8.29 10.11 -17.57
C ILE A 10 6.95 9.80 -16.87
N LEU A 11 6.10 10.81 -16.59
CA LEU A 11 4.97 10.64 -15.66
C LEU A 11 3.76 11.55 -16.01
N PRO A 12 2.52 11.13 -15.67
CA PRO A 12 1.33 11.97 -15.85
C PRO A 12 1.46 13.31 -15.09
N PRO A 13 1.06 14.43 -15.72
CA PRO A 13 1.42 15.77 -15.28
C PRO A 13 0.75 16.22 -13.97
N ASP A 14 -0.39 15.62 -13.60
CA ASP A 14 -1.29 16.22 -12.59
C ASP A 14 -1.12 15.70 -11.15
N ALA A 15 -0.11 14.86 -10.87
CA ALA A 15 0.11 14.27 -9.54
C ALA A 15 1.41 14.76 -8.87
N PRO A 16 1.43 14.95 -7.53
CA PRO A 16 2.63 15.31 -6.79
C PRO A 16 3.82 14.37 -7.07
N LEU A 17 5.05 14.89 -7.14
CA LEU A 17 6.26 14.09 -7.39
C LEU A 17 6.37 12.88 -6.47
N ALA A 18 6.06 13.05 -5.18
CA ALA A 18 6.10 11.97 -4.21
C ALA A 18 5.19 10.79 -4.56
N ASP A 19 4.02 11.06 -5.18
CA ASP A 19 3.09 10.01 -5.60
C ASP A 19 3.58 9.31 -6.88
N ARG A 20 4.16 10.09 -7.78
CA ARG A 20 4.74 9.59 -9.04
C ARG A 20 5.96 8.69 -8.81
N LEU A 21 6.76 8.97 -7.79
CA LEU A 21 7.96 8.21 -7.42
C LEU A 21 7.70 7.04 -6.46
N ARG A 22 6.44 6.76 -6.08
CA ARG A 22 6.17 5.63 -5.19
C ARG A 22 6.56 4.31 -5.89
N PRO A 23 7.30 3.43 -5.19
CA PRO A 23 7.52 2.05 -5.61
C PRO A 23 6.23 1.35 -6.06
N ARG A 24 6.37 0.53 -7.10
CA ARG A 24 5.31 -0.29 -7.73
C ARG A 24 5.41 -1.76 -7.35
N THR A 25 6.56 -2.20 -6.88
CA THR A 25 6.81 -3.55 -6.37
C THR A 25 7.52 -3.48 -5.02
N LEU A 26 7.49 -4.58 -4.26
CA LEU A 26 8.19 -4.65 -2.97
C LEU A 26 9.72 -4.60 -3.13
N ASP A 27 10.25 -5.08 -4.26
CA ASP A 27 11.68 -5.08 -4.56
C ASP A 27 12.22 -3.67 -4.87
N GLU A 28 11.34 -2.72 -5.21
CA GLU A 28 11.68 -1.30 -5.41
C GLU A 28 11.74 -0.51 -4.08
N VAL A 29 11.35 -1.11 -2.95
CA VAL A 29 11.35 -0.41 -1.65
C VAL A 29 12.77 -0.34 -1.09
N VAL A 30 13.31 0.86 -1.02
CA VAL A 30 14.67 1.10 -0.52
C VAL A 30 14.71 1.17 1.01
N GLY A 31 15.72 0.54 1.62
CA GLY A 31 16.05 0.69 3.04
C GLY A 31 15.22 -0.18 4.00
N GLN A 32 14.44 -1.13 3.48
CA GLN A 32 13.60 -2.03 4.26
C GLN A 32 13.96 -3.52 4.06
N ASP A 33 15.21 -3.80 3.68
CA ASP A 33 15.68 -5.17 3.34
C ASP A 33 15.47 -6.17 4.48
N HIS A 34 15.64 -5.71 5.73
CA HIS A 34 15.40 -6.52 6.92
C HIS A 34 13.94 -7.00 7.08
N LEU A 35 12.98 -6.36 6.40
CA LEU A 35 11.56 -6.74 6.39
C LEU A 35 11.13 -7.39 5.08
N LEU A 36 11.54 -6.79 3.95
CA LEU A 36 11.05 -7.07 2.60
C LEU A 36 12.03 -7.88 1.75
N GLY A 37 13.31 -7.89 2.11
CA GLY A 37 14.35 -8.62 1.40
C GLY A 37 14.24 -10.14 1.57
N PRO A 38 15.16 -10.90 0.93
CA PRO A 38 15.20 -12.35 1.05
C PRO A 38 15.27 -12.80 2.52
N GLY A 39 14.34 -13.67 2.94
CA GLY A 39 14.24 -14.16 4.32
C GLY A 39 13.59 -13.19 5.32
N GLY A 40 13.25 -11.97 4.90
CA GLY A 40 12.52 -11.00 5.70
C GLY A 40 11.16 -11.53 6.16
N PRO A 41 10.69 -11.18 7.38
CA PRO A 41 9.43 -11.69 7.93
C PRO A 41 8.22 -11.37 7.05
N ILE A 42 8.19 -10.19 6.42
CA ILE A 42 7.07 -9.80 5.56
C ILE A 42 7.14 -10.54 4.23
N ARG A 43 8.33 -10.67 3.63
CA ARG A 43 8.53 -11.49 2.41
C ARG A 43 8.00 -12.91 2.61
N ARG A 44 8.36 -13.55 3.73
CA ARG A 44 7.92 -14.92 4.05
C ARG A 44 6.41 -15.06 4.20
N MET A 45 5.72 -14.05 4.76
CA MET A 45 4.25 -14.08 4.87
C MET A 45 3.57 -14.06 3.50
N ILE A 46 4.09 -13.26 2.57
CA ILE A 46 3.58 -13.18 1.20
C ILE A 46 3.83 -14.48 0.44
N GLU A 47 5.04 -15.02 0.55
CA GLU A 47 5.41 -16.31 -0.07
C GLU A 47 4.56 -17.47 0.46
N ALA A 48 4.16 -17.41 1.73
CA ALA A 48 3.22 -18.36 2.33
C ALA A 48 1.74 -18.13 1.93
N GLY A 49 1.43 -17.09 1.15
CA GLY A 49 0.08 -16.73 0.73
C GLY A 49 -0.84 -16.26 1.86
N ARG A 50 -0.28 -15.87 3.02
CA ARG A 50 -1.04 -15.50 4.22
C ARG A 50 -0.51 -14.21 4.81
N LEU A 51 -1.20 -13.11 4.54
CA LEU A 51 -0.89 -11.81 5.12
C LEU A 51 -1.65 -11.63 6.44
N GLY A 52 -0.92 -11.57 7.56
CA GLY A 52 -1.50 -11.29 8.87
C GLY A 52 -1.77 -9.81 9.11
N SER A 53 -2.65 -9.50 10.06
CA SER A 53 -2.82 -8.12 10.55
C SER A 53 -1.51 -7.63 11.19
N MET A 54 -1.13 -6.39 10.89
CA MET A 54 0.12 -5.81 11.36
C MET A 54 0.01 -4.30 11.55
N ILE A 55 0.95 -3.74 12.32
CA ILE A 55 1.13 -2.31 12.48
C ILE A 55 2.49 -1.94 11.88
N LEU A 56 2.49 -1.06 10.88
CA LEU A 56 3.72 -0.47 10.34
C LEU A 56 4.04 0.79 11.15
N TRP A 57 5.13 0.77 11.90
CA TRP A 57 5.54 1.87 12.78
C TRP A 57 6.84 2.53 12.30
N GLY A 58 6.89 3.85 12.34
CA GLY A 58 8.09 4.63 12.01
C GLY A 58 7.80 6.09 11.66
N PRO A 59 8.84 6.94 11.55
CA PRO A 59 8.74 8.37 11.24
C PRO A 59 7.92 8.69 9.97
N PRO A 60 7.39 9.92 9.79
CA PRO A 60 6.76 10.31 8.53
C PRO A 60 7.74 10.14 7.35
N GLY A 61 7.22 9.71 6.19
CA GLY A 61 8.04 9.52 5.00
C GLY A 61 8.75 8.16 4.86
N THR A 62 8.71 7.27 5.86
CA THR A 62 9.36 5.93 5.77
C THR A 62 8.66 4.90 4.87
N GLY A 63 7.66 5.31 4.08
CA GLY A 63 7.00 4.44 3.11
C GLY A 63 5.90 3.52 3.66
N LYS A 64 5.45 3.68 4.92
CA LYS A 64 4.40 2.84 5.54
C LYS A 64 3.16 2.62 4.65
N THR A 65 2.55 3.70 4.17
CA THR A 65 1.36 3.64 3.30
C THR A 65 1.68 2.98 1.96
N THR A 66 2.86 3.25 1.40
CA THR A 66 3.31 2.60 0.17
C THR A 66 3.48 1.10 0.36
N ILE A 67 4.12 0.67 1.45
CA ILE A 67 4.32 -0.75 1.79
C ILE A 67 2.96 -1.44 1.96
N ALA A 68 2.01 -0.85 2.69
CA ALA A 68 0.68 -1.45 2.85
C ALA A 68 -0.03 -1.70 1.51
N ARG A 69 0.03 -0.72 0.59
CA ARG A 69 -0.54 -0.86 -0.76
C ARG A 69 0.14 -1.98 -1.55
N LEU A 70 1.48 -2.04 -1.51
CA LEU A 70 2.25 -3.06 -2.21
C LEU A 70 2.02 -4.46 -1.64
N LEU A 71 1.80 -4.58 -0.33
CA LEU A 71 1.47 -5.84 0.31
C LEU A 71 0.11 -6.37 -0.14
N ALA A 72 -0.90 -5.50 -0.21
CA ALA A 72 -2.21 -5.87 -0.75
C ALA A 72 -2.08 -6.37 -2.20
N GLN A 73 -1.35 -5.64 -3.05
CA GLN A 73 -1.10 -6.03 -4.43
C GLN A 73 -0.37 -7.37 -4.54
N ALA A 74 0.71 -7.56 -3.76
CA ALA A 74 1.49 -8.79 -3.77
C ALA A 74 0.70 -10.01 -3.26
N ALA A 75 -0.24 -9.79 -2.33
CA ALA A 75 -1.15 -10.83 -1.82
C ALA A 75 -2.41 -11.02 -2.69
N GLY A 76 -2.62 -10.20 -3.71
CA GLY A 76 -3.84 -10.21 -4.53
C GLY A 76 -5.09 -9.71 -3.81
N TYR A 77 -4.94 -8.92 -2.74
CA TYR A 77 -6.04 -8.39 -1.95
C TYR A 77 -6.47 -7.04 -2.51
N GLU A 78 -7.75 -6.73 -2.39
CA GLU A 78 -8.24 -5.37 -2.58
C GLU A 78 -7.66 -4.47 -1.48
N TYR A 79 -7.10 -3.32 -1.86
CA TYR A 79 -6.63 -2.32 -0.91
C TYR A 79 -7.69 -1.23 -0.68
N GLN A 80 -8.07 -0.99 0.57
CA GLN A 80 -9.03 0.03 0.95
C GLN A 80 -8.46 0.90 2.07
N ALA A 81 -7.83 2.02 1.72
CA ALA A 81 -7.25 2.91 2.71
C ALA A 81 -8.32 3.58 3.60
N ILE A 82 -8.06 3.62 4.91
CA ILE A 82 -8.86 4.31 5.92
C ILE A 82 -7.96 5.28 6.70
N SER A 83 -8.44 6.49 6.99
CA SER A 83 -7.69 7.48 7.77
C SER A 83 -8.34 7.71 9.12
N ALA A 84 -7.59 7.52 10.20
CA ALA A 84 -8.07 7.85 11.55
C ALA A 84 -8.35 9.36 11.75
N VAL A 85 -7.84 10.22 10.86
CA VAL A 85 -8.04 11.68 10.92
C VAL A 85 -9.28 12.12 10.14
N PHE A 86 -9.55 11.46 9.01
CA PHE A 86 -10.60 11.90 8.08
C PHE A 86 -11.82 10.96 8.04
N SER A 87 -11.73 9.75 8.60
CA SER A 87 -12.79 8.75 8.56
C SER A 87 -13.56 8.72 9.86
N GLY A 88 -14.89 8.88 9.78
CA GLY A 88 -15.80 8.72 10.90
C GLY A 88 -16.33 7.29 11.03
N VAL A 89 -17.17 7.07 12.04
CA VAL A 89 -17.84 5.77 12.28
C VAL A 89 -18.67 5.33 11.08
N ALA A 90 -19.31 6.26 10.37
CA ALA A 90 -20.09 5.94 9.18
C ALA A 90 -19.22 5.41 8.03
N ASP A 91 -18.04 5.99 7.81
CA ASP A 91 -17.12 5.57 6.75
C ASP A 91 -16.52 4.21 7.06
N LEU A 92 -16.17 3.96 8.33
CA LEU A 92 -15.73 2.64 8.81
C LEU A 92 -16.77 1.56 8.55
N LYS A 93 -18.04 1.82 8.89
CA LYS A 93 -19.14 0.87 8.64
C LYS A 93 -19.26 0.55 7.15
N LYS A 94 -19.19 1.56 6.27
CA LYS A 94 -19.22 1.35 4.82
C LYS A 94 -18.04 0.51 4.32
N ALA A 95 -16.84 0.78 4.82
CA ALA A 95 -15.64 0.03 4.45
C ALA A 95 -15.73 -1.44 4.87
N PHE A 96 -16.24 -1.72 6.07
CA PHE A 96 -16.43 -3.09 6.55
C PHE A 96 -17.51 -3.85 5.77
N GLU A 97 -18.63 -3.20 5.45
CA GLU A 97 -19.67 -3.82 4.61
C GLU A 97 -19.13 -4.14 3.21
N ALA A 98 -18.41 -3.21 2.59
CA ALA A 98 -17.76 -3.46 1.29
C ALA A 98 -16.77 -4.64 1.35
N ALA A 99 -15.95 -4.70 2.40
CA ALA A 99 -15.03 -5.83 2.62
C ALA A 99 -15.78 -7.16 2.84
N ARG A 100 -16.91 -7.15 3.55
CA ARG A 100 -17.75 -8.33 3.76
C ARG A 100 -18.35 -8.85 2.45
N MET A 101 -18.84 -7.94 1.60
CA MET A 101 -19.36 -8.27 0.27
C MET A 101 -18.27 -8.88 -0.63
N ARG A 102 -17.08 -8.26 -0.68
CA ARG A 102 -15.94 -8.80 -1.46
C ARG A 102 -15.53 -10.19 -0.98
N ARG A 103 -15.48 -10.40 0.34
CA ARG A 103 -15.17 -11.70 0.92
C ARG A 103 -16.18 -12.78 0.52
N ALA A 104 -17.47 -12.45 0.47
CA ALA A 104 -18.51 -13.37 0.00
C ALA A 104 -18.34 -13.74 -1.48
N ALA A 105 -17.74 -12.85 -2.29
CA ALA A 105 -17.37 -13.10 -3.68
C ALA A 105 -15.97 -13.76 -3.84
N GLY A 106 -15.34 -14.19 -2.75
CA GLY A 106 -14.02 -14.84 -2.77
C GLY A 106 -12.83 -13.86 -2.85
N GLN A 107 -13.07 -12.55 -2.74
CA GLN A 107 -12.01 -11.54 -2.80
C GLN A 107 -11.63 -11.01 -1.42
N SER A 108 -10.36 -11.11 -1.05
CA SER A 108 -9.85 -10.61 0.23
C SER A 108 -9.63 -9.10 0.20
N THR A 109 -9.67 -8.44 1.36
CA THR A 109 -9.46 -7.00 1.48
C THR A 109 -8.44 -6.70 2.57
N LEU A 110 -7.51 -5.79 2.29
CA LEU A 110 -6.63 -5.13 3.25
C LEU A 110 -7.14 -3.70 3.47
N LEU A 111 -7.42 -3.37 4.73
CA LEU A 111 -7.93 -2.07 5.18
C LEU A 111 -6.80 -1.16 5.67
#